data_AF-A0A5N6A5N6-F1
#
_entry.id   AF-A0A5N6A5N6-F1
#
_cell.length_a   1.000
_cell.length_b   1.000
_cell.length_c   1.000
_cell.angle_alpha   90.00
_cell.angle_beta   90.00
_cell.angle_gamma   90.00
#
_symmetry.space_group_name_H-M   'P 1'
#
loop_
_entity.id
_entity.type
_entity.pdbx_description
1 polymer ?
#
loop_
_entity_poly.entity_id
_entity_poly.type
_entity_poly.pdbx_seq_one_letter_code
_entity_poly.pdbx_strand_id
1 'polypeptide(L)' 'MFAIYGDRCHICGHAGAGEADHLIPVSVDAQQPVDPHAMRPAHGVNARCSTCGRACNTERGAGPIEKHLRTSEAW' A
#
# COMPACT_ATOMS: atom_id res chain seq x y z
N MET A 1 -6.83 0.27 10.70
CA MET A 1 -5.79 0.88 9.85
C MET A 1 -6.35 2.08 9.08
N PHE A 2 -7.35 1.92 8.19
CA PHE A 2 -7.96 3.04 7.45
C PHE A 2 -8.48 4.19 8.33
N ALA A 3 -9.10 3.89 9.47
CA ALA A 3 -9.53 4.92 10.42
C ALA A 3 -8.38 5.75 11.02
N ILE A 4 -7.14 5.23 10.99
CA ILE A 4 -5.94 5.89 11.55
C ILE A 4 -5.16 6.62 10.46
N TYR A 5 -5.01 5.99 9.28
CA TYR A 5 -4.12 6.47 8.21
C TYR A 5 -4.85 6.99 6.96
N GLY A 6 -6.18 6.97 6.95
CA GLY A 6 -6.99 7.35 5.79
C GLY A 6 -6.91 6.33 4.65
N ASP A 7 -7.13 6.81 3.43
CA ASP A 7 -7.19 6.02 2.19
C ASP A 7 -6.05 6.38 1.21
N ARG A 8 -5.03 7.12 1.66
CA ARG A 8 -3.89 7.46 0.82
C ARG A 8 -2.96 6.27 0.70
N CYS A 9 -2.73 5.80 -0.53
CA CYS A 9 -1.81 4.73 -0.80
C CYS A 9 -0.39 5.10 -0.36
N HIS A 10 0.23 4.30 0.51
CA HIS A 10 1.58 4.58 1.01
C HIS A 10 2.69 4.32 -0.03
N ILE A 11 2.37 3.58 -1.09
CA ILE A 11 3.31 3.25 -2.18
C ILE A 11 3.35 4.38 -3.22
N CYS A 12 2.19 4.80 -3.75
CA CYS A 12 2.10 5.80 -4.83
C CYS A 12 1.69 7.21 -4.36
N GLY A 13 1.13 7.35 -3.16
CA GLY A 13 0.70 8.64 -2.60
C GLY A 13 -0.71 9.12 -3.02
N HIS A 14 -1.42 8.41 -3.90
CA HIS A 14 -2.77 8.78 -4.33
C HIS A 14 -3.86 8.26 -3.39
N ALA A 15 -4.98 8.98 -3.30
CA ALA A 15 -6.15 8.58 -2.53
C ALA A 15 -6.90 7.38 -3.15
N GLY A 16 -7.93 6.87 -2.46
CA GLY A 16 -8.75 5.76 -2.92
C GLY A 16 -8.13 4.38 -2.77
N ALA A 17 -7.16 4.21 -1.87
CA ALA A 17 -6.66 2.90 -1.50
C ALA A 17 -7.73 2.13 -0.71
N GLY A 18 -8.01 0.89 -1.13
CA GLY A 18 -9.03 0.04 -0.50
C GLY A 18 -8.48 -1.19 0.20
N GLU A 19 -7.19 -1.47 0.08
CA GLU A 19 -6.56 -2.66 0.67
C GLU A 19 -5.51 -2.30 1.73
N ALA A 20 -5.30 -3.22 2.67
CA ALA A 20 -4.26 -3.10 3.68
C ALA A 20 -2.99 -3.80 3.21
N ASP A 21 -1.90 -3.05 3.12
CA ASP A 21 -0.56 -3.58 2.82
C ASP A 21 0.25 -3.71 4.11
N HIS A 22 0.88 -4.87 4.31
CA HIS A 22 1.76 -5.09 5.45
C HIS A 22 3.11 -4.44 5.19
N LEU A 23 3.58 -3.63 6.14
CA LEU A 23 4.87 -2.96 6.02
C LEU A 23 6.02 -3.98 5.91
N ILE A 24 5.95 -5.04 6.71
CA ILE A 24 6.78 -6.23 6.59
C ILE A 24 5.94 -7.30 5.88
N PRO A 25 6.36 -7.79 4.69
CA PRO A 25 5.60 -8.83 4.00
C PRO A 25 5.38 -10.06 4.88
N VAL A 26 4.17 -10.63 4.84
CA VAL A 26 3.83 -11.85 5.60
C VAL A 26 4.76 -13.02 5.22
N SER A 27 5.30 -13.03 4.01
CA SER A 27 6.30 -14.03 3.58
C SER A 27 7.64 -13.90 4.31
N VAL A 28 7.94 -12.74 4.91
CA VAL A 28 9.15 -12.48 5.70
C VAL A 28 8.89 -12.77 7.18
N ASP A 29 7.73 -12.37 7.71
CA ASP A 29 7.29 -12.69 9.07
C ASP A 29 5.81 -13.12 9.08
N ALA A 30 5.59 -14.43 9.17
CA ALA A 30 4.26 -15.03 9.17
C ALA A 30 3.58 -15.00 10.55
N GLN A 31 4.31 -14.70 11.63
CA GLN A 31 3.77 -14.64 13.00
C GLN A 31 3.48 -13.21 13.47
N GLN A 32 3.67 -12.21 12.60
CA GLN A 32 3.38 -10.84 12.95
C GLN A 32 1.90 -10.69 13.39
N PRO A 33 1.65 -10.02 14.53
CA PRO A 33 0.29 -9.79 14.99
C PRO A 33 -0.46 -8.94 13.97
N VAL A 34 -1.80 -9.08 13.92
CA VAL A 34 -2.67 -8.20 13.13
C VAL A 34 -2.73 -6.83 13.82
N ASP A 35 -1.65 -6.06 13.66
CA ASP A 35 -1.49 -4.72 14.21
C ASP A 35 -1.82 -3.67 13.14
N PRO A 36 -2.87 -2.84 13.35
CA PRO A 36 -3.18 -1.71 12.48
C PRO A 36 -2.00 -0.77 12.20
N HIS A 37 -1.00 -0.69 13.09
CA HIS A 37 0.20 0.12 12.92
C HIS A 37 1.28 -0.55 12.05
N ALA A 38 1.22 -1.87 11.87
CA ALA A 38 2.09 -2.63 10.98
C ALA A 38 1.59 -2.65 9.52
N MET A 39 0.46 -1.99 9.23
CA MET A 39 -0.15 -1.92 7.91
C MET A 39 -0.39 -0.48 7.44
N ARG A 40 -0.43 -0.27 6.12
CA ARG A 40 -0.77 1.02 5.51
C ARG A 40 -1.70 0.85 4.31
N PRO A 41 -2.51 1.87 3.96
CA PRO A 41 -3.42 1.77 2.83
C PRO A 41 -2.63 1.59 1.53
N ALA A 42 -3.07 0.68 0.66
CA ALA A 42 -2.52 0.54 -0.67
C ALA A 42 -3.60 0.19 -1.70
N HIS A 43 -3.36 0.55 -2.96
CA HIS A 43 -4.16 0.08 -4.08
C HIS A 43 -3.80 -1.38 -4.38
N GLY A 44 -4.79 -2.24 -4.53
CA GLY A 44 -4.60 -3.64 -4.92
C GLY A 44 -5.53 -4.04 -6.05
N VAL A 45 -5.71 -5.34 -6.25
CA VAL A 45 -6.49 -5.85 -7.39
C VAL A 45 -7.96 -5.45 -7.30
N ASN A 46 -8.51 -5.32 -6.09
CA ASN A 46 -9.91 -4.95 -5.86
C ASN A 46 -10.12 -3.43 -5.81
N ALA A 47 -9.04 -2.66 -5.66
CA ALA A 47 -9.07 -1.20 -5.59
C ALA A 47 -7.83 -0.63 -6.30
N ARG A 48 -7.82 -0.69 -7.64
CA ARG A 48 -6.69 -0.20 -8.46
C ARG A 48 -6.59 1.32 -8.37
N CYS A 49 -5.36 1.82 -8.49
CA CYS A 49 -5.12 3.26 -8.52
C CYS A 49 -5.68 3.87 -9.82
N SER A 50 -6.60 4.83 -9.72
CA SER A 50 -7.13 5.56 -10.88
C SER A 50 -6.09 6.46 -11.56
N THR A 51 -5.11 6.96 -10.81
CA THR A 51 -4.04 7.81 -11.34
C THR A 51 -2.90 6.99 -11.96
N CYS A 52 -2.45 5.94 -11.27
CA CYS A 52 -1.35 5.11 -11.76
C CYS A 52 -1.77 4.04 -12.76
N GLY A 53 -3.06 3.65 -12.78
CA GLY A 53 -3.55 2.47 -13.49
C GLY A 53 -3.05 1.13 -12.92
N ARG A 54 -2.42 1.15 -11.74
CA ARG A 54 -1.64 0.04 -11.17
C ARG A 54 -2.28 -0.56 -9.93
N ALA A 55 -1.98 -1.83 -9.67
CA ALA A 55 -2.30 -2.50 -8.41
C ALA A 55 -1.04 -2.45 -7.53
N CYS A 56 -0.77 -1.28 -6.92
CA CYS A 56 0.50 -0.97 -6.28
C CYS A 56 0.96 -2.03 -5.25
N ASN A 57 0.04 -2.52 -4.42
CA ASN A 57 0.29 -3.58 -3.44
C ASN A 57 0.69 -4.90 -4.13
N THR A 58 -0.09 -5.31 -5.13
CA THR A 58 0.15 -6.54 -5.88
C THR A 58 1.48 -6.49 -6.64
N GLU A 59 1.82 -5.35 -7.22
CA GLU A 59 3.07 -5.13 -7.95
C GLU A 59 4.29 -5.06 -7.02
N ARG A 60 4.12 -4.50 -5.81
CA ARG A 60 5.17 -4.53 -4.77
C ARG A 60 5.48 -5.97 -4.34
N GLY A 61 4.46 -6.79 -4.11
CA GLY A 61 4.62 -8.15 -3.61
C GLY A 61 5.43 -8.19 -2.30
N ALA A 62 6.44 -9.06 -2.24
CA ALA A 62 7.35 -9.16 -1.10
C ALA A 62 8.53 -8.17 -1.16
N GLY A 63 8.52 -7.24 -2.12
CA GLY A 63 9.58 -6.25 -2.29
C GLY A 63 9.64 -5.27 -1.11
N PRO A 64 10.83 -4.65 -0.90
CA PRO A 64 10.96 -3.54 0.04
C PRO A 64 9.95 -2.43 -0.30
N ILE A 65 9.55 -1.64 0.71
CA ILE A 65 8.81 -0.40 0.50
C ILE A 65 9.80 0.61 -0.09
N GLU A 66 10.21 0.42 -1.34
CA GLU A 66 10.97 1.43 -2.03
C GLU A 66 10.05 2.62 -2.29
N LYS A 67 10.46 3.75 -1.72
CA LYS A 67 9.77 5.03 -1.80
C LYS A 67 9.36 5.33 -3.23
N HIS A 68 8.07 5.64 -3.36
CA HIS A 68 7.47 6.40 -4.44
C HIS A 68 7.89 5.93 -5.85
N LEU A 69 7.11 4.98 -6.39
CA LEU A 69 7.01 4.83 -7.84
C LEU A 69 6.62 6.20 -8.40
N ARG A 70 7.61 6.92 -8.92
CA ARG A 70 7.54 8.28 -9.45
C ARG A 70 6.35 8.36 -10.42
N THR A 71 5.26 8.95 -9.95
CA THR A 71 4.07 9.22 -10.74
C THR A 71 3.91 10.71 -10.90
N SER A 72 3.30 11.11 -12.02
CA SER A 72 3.39 12.42 -12.69
C SER A 72 2.97 13.65 -11.90
N GLU A 73 2.57 13.56 -10.63
CA GLU A 73 2.05 14.70 -9.88
C GLU A 73 3.04 15.08 -8.76
N ALA A 74 3.64 16.26 -8.93
CA ALA A 74 4.48 16.92 -7.94
C ALA A 74 3.65 17.32 -6.71
N TRP A 75 4.17 17.00 -5.52
CA TRP A 75 3.70 17.50 -4.23
C TRP A 75 4.81 18.32 -3.57
#